data_AF-A0A975JY89-F1
#
_entry.id   AF-A0A975JY89-F1
#
_cell.length_a   1.000
_cell.length_b   1.000
_cell.length_c   1.000
_cell.angle_alpha   90.00
_cell.angle_beta   90.00
_cell.angle_gamma   90.00
#
_symmetry.space_group_name_H-M   'P 1'
#
loop_
_entity.id
_entity.type
_entity.pdbx_description
1 polymer ?
#
loop_
_entity_poly.entity_id
_entity_poly.type
_entity_poly.pdbx_seq_one_letter_code
_entity_poly.pdbx_strand_id
1 'polypeptide(L)'
;MERTRDTDACPGALQVHHAADGALVRVRLPGGMITAAQLATLSGVSSGFGSGTLELTSRGNVQLRGISDVRAVAEAIAPRLIDAGLVPSASHERVRNIVASPLSGRVGGNMDVRPWVGELDAAICGAPQLAELGGRFWFSLDDGRADVAGLGADVGVQALGEEIALVMAGSDTGIRLAVHEVVTTLIDLACRFIEIRGTAWRIKELADPTVLVPGRELGAQCAPVITPPVGWIPQDDGRIALGAAVPLGVLPARVAEYIAAIDAPMVVTPWRSVLVCDLEEPVADAALRVLAPLGLVFDENSPWLRVSACTGSPGCKYSAADVRADAAQSLDAGEAVHRHFVGCERACGRPPAGEVLVATGDGYRPL
;
A
#
# COMPACT_ATOMS: atom_id res chain seq x y z
N MET A 1 4.57 22.29 -0.11
CA MET A 1 5.87 22.45 0.57
C MET A 1 6.67 21.18 0.38
N GLU A 2 7.74 21.23 -0.40
CA GLU A 2 8.66 20.11 -0.63
C GLU A 2 9.26 19.64 0.69
N ARG A 3 9.29 18.32 0.91
CA ARG A 3 9.78 17.72 2.14
C ARG A 3 11.30 17.53 2.05
N THR A 4 12.04 18.64 2.04
CA THR A 4 13.50 18.65 2.15
C THR A 4 13.90 18.34 3.59
N ARG A 5 14.17 17.06 3.83
CA ARG A 5 14.92 16.60 5.01
C ARG A 5 16.04 15.71 4.49
N ASP A 6 17.23 15.90 5.04
CA ASP A 6 18.41 15.12 4.68
C ASP A 6 18.32 13.66 5.17
N THR A 7 17.41 13.39 6.10
CA THR A 7 17.16 12.05 6.64
C THR A 7 15.75 11.56 6.34
N ASP A 8 15.65 10.33 5.83
CA ASP A 8 14.37 9.65 5.73
C ASP A 8 13.90 9.23 7.11
N ALA A 9 12.71 9.69 7.48
CA ALA A 9 12.03 9.38 8.74
C ALA A 9 10.86 8.41 8.54
N CYS A 10 10.82 7.72 7.40
CA CYS A 10 9.79 6.71 7.15
C CYS A 10 9.97 5.53 8.13
N PRO A 11 8.88 5.12 8.81
CA PRO A 11 8.92 3.99 9.73
C PRO A 11 9.16 2.69 8.98
N GLY A 12 9.86 1.79 9.64
CA GLY A 12 10.09 0.42 9.27
C GLY A 12 9.56 -0.57 10.30
N ALA A 13 9.86 -1.84 10.10
CA ALA A 13 9.58 -2.92 11.03
C ALA A 13 10.57 -2.96 12.21
N LEU A 14 11.81 -2.51 11.98
CA LEU A 14 12.88 -2.48 12.97
C LEU A 14 13.17 -1.05 13.43
N GLN A 15 13.17 -0.10 12.49
CA GLN A 15 13.36 1.32 12.77
C GLN A 15 12.01 2.04 12.86
N VAL A 16 11.51 2.16 14.09
CA VAL A 16 10.16 2.72 14.33
C VAL A 16 10.13 4.24 14.32
N HIS A 17 8.94 4.78 14.06
CA HIS A 17 8.66 6.20 14.23
C HIS A 17 7.89 6.43 15.54
N HIS A 18 8.27 7.44 16.31
CA HIS A 18 7.53 7.86 17.50
C HIS A 18 6.42 8.85 17.12
N ALA A 19 5.19 8.39 17.17
CA ALA A 19 3.99 9.19 16.99
C ALA A 19 3.40 9.62 18.35
N ALA A 20 2.22 10.25 18.32
CA ALA A 20 1.58 10.75 19.55
C ALA A 20 0.94 9.62 20.39
N ASP A 21 0.48 8.57 19.71
CA ASP A 21 -0.09 7.36 20.29
C ASP A 21 0.96 6.32 20.72
N GLY A 22 2.24 6.53 20.39
CA GLY A 22 3.32 5.60 20.69
C GLY A 22 4.18 5.29 19.47
N ALA A 23 4.98 4.24 19.54
CA ALA A 23 5.76 3.77 18.41
C ALA A 23 4.88 3.17 17.32
N LEU A 24 5.33 3.37 16.08
CA LEU A 24 4.74 2.91 14.84
C LEU A 24 5.70 1.92 14.18
N VAL A 25 5.24 0.69 14.04
CA VAL A 25 5.89 -0.38 13.26
C VAL A 25 5.19 -0.46 11.92
N ARG A 26 5.95 -0.49 10.82
CA ARG A 26 5.40 -0.67 9.49
C ARG A 26 6.01 -1.90 8.83
N VAL A 27 5.17 -2.79 8.36
CA VAL A 27 5.57 -4.00 7.67
C VAL A 27 5.36 -3.82 6.18
N ARG A 28 6.37 -4.20 5.40
CA ARG A 28 6.32 -4.23 3.93
C ARG A 28 5.68 -5.53 3.47
N LEU A 29 4.75 -5.45 2.54
CA LEU A 29 4.09 -6.62 1.93
C LEU A 29 4.26 -6.52 0.41
N PRO A 30 5.33 -7.09 -0.18
CA PRO A 30 5.54 -7.08 -1.62
C PRO A 30 4.29 -7.56 -2.36
N GLY A 31 3.79 -6.75 -3.31
CA GLY A 31 2.55 -7.02 -4.05
C GLY A 31 1.27 -6.94 -3.20
N GLY A 32 1.37 -6.50 -1.95
CA GLY A 32 0.31 -6.59 -0.95
C GLY A 32 0.07 -8.00 -0.39
N MET A 33 0.86 -9.00 -0.83
CA MET A 33 0.63 -10.40 -0.48
C MET A 33 0.92 -10.66 0.98
N ILE A 34 0.02 -11.40 1.63
CA ILE A 34 0.16 -11.81 3.02
C ILE A 34 -0.45 -13.20 3.23
N THR A 35 0.22 -14.04 4.02
CA THR A 35 -0.34 -15.35 4.40
C THR A 35 -1.24 -15.25 5.62
N ALA A 36 -2.12 -16.24 5.82
CA ALA A 36 -2.92 -16.35 7.03
C ALA A 36 -2.07 -16.33 8.32
N ALA A 37 -0.97 -17.08 8.36
CA ALA A 37 -0.05 -17.11 9.50
C ALA A 37 0.62 -15.74 9.76
N GLN A 38 0.96 -15.00 8.70
CA GLN A 38 1.50 -13.65 8.82
C GLN A 38 0.46 -12.67 9.36
N LEU A 39 -0.78 -12.71 8.85
CA LEU A 39 -1.87 -11.86 9.32
C LEU A 39 -2.22 -12.17 10.79
N ALA A 40 -2.25 -13.44 11.17
CA ALA A 40 -2.43 -13.85 12.56
C ALA A 40 -1.30 -13.33 13.46
N THR A 41 -0.04 -13.41 13.02
CA THR A 41 1.11 -12.84 13.74
C THR A 41 0.95 -11.34 13.96
N LEU A 42 0.60 -10.59 12.91
CA LEU A 42 0.37 -9.14 13.01
C LEU A 42 -0.77 -8.81 13.98
N SER A 43 -1.84 -9.59 13.94
CA SER A 43 -3.00 -9.43 14.83
C SER A 43 -2.62 -9.64 16.28
N GLY A 44 -1.92 -10.74 16.59
CA GLY A 44 -1.43 -11.03 17.93
C GLY A 44 -0.43 -9.99 18.45
N VAL A 45 0.45 -9.49 17.59
CA VAL A 45 1.36 -8.39 17.95
C VAL A 45 0.58 -7.11 18.25
N SER A 46 -0.39 -6.73 17.41
CA SER A 46 -1.16 -5.51 17.61
C SER A 46 -2.01 -5.58 18.89
N SER A 47 -2.65 -6.72 19.16
CA SER A 47 -3.43 -6.95 20.39
C SER A 47 -2.58 -6.96 21.65
N GLY A 48 -1.35 -7.52 21.58
CA GLY A 48 -0.47 -7.66 22.74
C GLY A 48 0.35 -6.41 23.07
N PHE A 49 0.76 -5.63 22.05
CA PHE A 49 1.72 -4.54 22.23
C PHE A 49 1.25 -3.19 21.69
N GLY A 50 0.18 -3.15 20.89
CA GLY A 50 -0.29 -1.94 20.22
C GLY A 50 -1.74 -1.60 20.54
N SER A 51 -2.39 -0.96 19.57
CA SER A 51 -3.77 -0.48 19.68
C SER A 51 -4.85 -1.53 19.39
N GLY A 52 -4.49 -2.79 19.12
CA GLY A 52 -5.45 -3.82 18.70
C GLY A 52 -6.04 -3.59 17.31
N THR A 53 -5.37 -2.80 16.46
CA THR A 53 -5.76 -2.55 15.07
C THR A 53 -4.58 -2.67 14.10
N LEU A 54 -4.86 -3.03 12.86
CA LEU A 54 -3.95 -3.07 11.73
C LEU A 54 -4.33 -1.95 10.76
N GLU A 55 -3.44 -1.01 10.49
CA GLU A 55 -3.73 0.07 9.54
C GLU A 55 -3.21 -0.27 8.15
N LEU A 56 -4.14 -0.47 7.20
CA LEU A 56 -3.84 -0.70 5.80
C LEU A 56 -3.41 0.61 5.15
N THR A 57 -2.29 0.56 4.43
CA THR A 57 -1.72 1.76 3.81
C THR A 57 -2.13 1.89 2.35
N SER A 58 -2.02 3.09 1.80
CA SER A 58 -2.31 3.32 0.38
C SER A 58 -1.25 2.78 -0.60
N ARG A 59 -0.42 1.83 -0.15
CA ARG A 59 0.63 1.14 -0.92
C ARG A 59 0.67 -0.36 -0.60
N GLY A 60 -0.44 -0.92 -0.10
CA GLY A 60 -0.53 -2.36 0.19
C GLY A 60 0.25 -2.85 1.42
N ASN A 61 0.87 -1.96 2.20
CA ASN A 61 1.51 -2.33 3.47
C ASN A 61 0.52 -2.34 4.65
N VAL A 62 0.97 -2.90 5.76
CA VAL A 62 0.29 -2.85 7.07
C VAL A 62 1.12 -2.07 8.08
N GLN A 63 0.46 -1.34 8.98
CA GLN A 63 1.08 -0.62 10.09
C GLN A 63 0.44 -1.01 11.42
N LEU A 64 1.29 -1.14 12.44
CA LEU A 64 0.90 -1.33 13.83
C LEU A 64 1.19 -0.04 14.59
N ARG A 65 0.21 0.44 15.34
CA ARG A 65 0.28 1.70 16.08
C ARG A 65 0.01 1.50 17.55
N GLY A 66 0.34 2.50 18.35
CA GLY A 66 0.00 2.52 19.76
C GLY A 66 0.98 1.74 20.62
N ILE A 67 2.20 1.48 20.13
CA ILE A 67 3.18 0.68 20.88
C ILE A 67 3.80 1.56 21.96
N SER A 68 3.33 1.39 23.20
CA SER A 68 3.75 2.20 24.34
C SER A 68 5.15 1.83 24.84
N ASP A 69 5.48 0.53 24.85
CA ASP A 69 6.82 0.05 25.21
C ASP A 69 7.67 -0.13 23.95
N VAL A 70 8.54 0.84 23.71
CA VAL A 70 9.44 0.83 22.56
C VAL A 70 10.49 -0.29 22.67
N ARG A 71 10.84 -0.74 23.87
CA ARG A 71 11.82 -1.84 24.04
C ARG A 71 11.24 -3.16 23.53
N ALA A 72 9.94 -3.36 23.73
CA ALA A 72 9.22 -4.50 23.19
C ALA A 72 9.32 -4.60 21.67
N VAL A 73 9.56 -3.50 20.95
CA VAL A 73 9.81 -3.52 19.51
C VAL A 73 11.01 -4.42 19.18
N ALA A 74 12.14 -4.19 19.84
CA ALA A 74 13.36 -4.94 19.58
C ALA A 74 13.34 -6.34 20.21
N GLU A 75 12.78 -6.46 21.42
CA GLU A 75 12.87 -7.68 22.23
C GLU A 75 11.78 -8.72 21.92
N ALA A 76 10.60 -8.29 21.45
CA ALA A 76 9.45 -9.18 21.28
C ALA A 76 8.78 -9.07 19.90
N ILE A 77 8.65 -7.87 19.34
CA ILE A 77 7.94 -7.66 18.07
C ILE A 77 8.82 -8.06 16.88
N ALA A 78 10.01 -7.47 16.77
CA ALA A 78 10.93 -7.73 15.67
C ALA A 78 11.24 -9.23 15.48
N PRO A 79 11.57 -10.00 16.54
CA PRO A 79 11.76 -11.45 16.40
C PRO A 79 10.55 -12.16 15.82
N ARG A 80 9.33 -11.86 16.30
CA ARG A 80 8.09 -12.48 15.77
C ARG A 80 7.84 -12.13 14.30
N LEU A 81 8.12 -10.89 13.90
CA LEU A 81 7.98 -10.47 12.51
C LEU A 81 9.03 -11.16 11.61
N ILE A 82 10.26 -11.31 12.09
CA ILE A 82 11.32 -12.05 11.38
C ILE A 82 10.93 -13.53 11.23
N ASP A 83 10.51 -14.18 12.32
CA ASP A 83 10.11 -15.59 12.32
C ASP A 83 8.91 -15.86 11.40
N ALA A 84 7.99 -14.89 11.27
CA ALA A 84 6.87 -14.96 10.34
C ALA A 84 7.23 -14.62 8.88
N GLY A 85 8.51 -14.29 8.59
CA GLY A 85 8.97 -13.91 7.26
C GLY A 85 8.50 -12.52 6.80
N LEU A 86 8.08 -11.65 7.72
CA LEU A 86 7.61 -10.28 7.43
C LEU A 86 8.75 -9.26 7.35
N VAL A 87 9.97 -9.67 7.71
CA VAL A 87 11.21 -8.87 7.60
C VAL A 87 12.27 -9.71 6.90
N PRO A 88 12.19 -9.86 5.56
CA PRO A 88 13.11 -10.74 4.82
C PRO A 88 14.56 -10.24 4.82
N SER A 89 14.77 -8.94 5.01
CA SER A 89 16.11 -8.33 5.09
C SER A 89 16.11 -7.15 6.06
N ALA A 90 16.95 -7.21 7.10
CA ALA A 90 17.06 -6.14 8.09
C ALA A 90 17.58 -4.82 7.51
N SER A 91 18.44 -4.87 6.48
CA SER A 91 18.98 -3.67 5.82
C SER A 91 17.98 -3.04 4.85
N HIS A 92 17.10 -3.84 4.25
CA HIS A 92 16.14 -3.37 3.23
C HIS A 92 14.71 -3.21 3.77
N GLU A 93 14.46 -3.45 5.06
CA GLU A 93 13.12 -3.43 5.66
C GLU A 93 12.37 -2.09 5.41
N ARG A 94 13.13 -1.00 5.30
CA ARG A 94 12.62 0.35 5.02
C ARG A 94 12.45 0.67 3.54
N VAL A 95 13.08 -0.08 2.63
CA VAL A 95 12.89 0.11 1.19
C VAL A 95 11.41 -0.04 0.91
N ARG A 96 10.82 0.95 0.24
CA ARG A 96 9.36 1.03 0.13
C ARG A 96 8.80 -0.15 -0.65
N ASN A 97 7.47 -0.29 -0.63
CA ASN A 97 6.80 -1.48 -1.16
C ASN A 97 6.90 -1.62 -2.69
N ILE A 98 6.75 -2.86 -3.16
CA ILE A 98 6.35 -3.17 -4.53
C ILE A 98 4.83 -3.24 -4.51
N VAL A 99 4.15 -2.42 -5.31
CA VAL A 99 2.70 -2.53 -5.52
C VAL A 99 2.44 -3.28 -6.82
N ALA A 100 1.54 -4.24 -6.80
CA ALA A 100 1.18 -5.03 -7.97
C ALA A 100 -0.35 -5.05 -8.14
N SER A 101 -0.83 -5.30 -9.37
CA SER A 101 -2.25 -5.51 -9.66
C SER A 101 -2.81 -6.61 -8.74
N PRO A 102 -3.72 -6.29 -7.78
CA PRO A 102 -4.03 -7.20 -6.67
C PRO A 102 -4.69 -8.53 -7.06
N LEU A 103 -5.37 -8.55 -8.21
CA LEU A 103 -6.07 -9.72 -8.74
C LEU A 103 -5.27 -10.39 -9.88
N SER A 104 -3.97 -10.13 -10.00
CA SER A 104 -3.16 -10.64 -11.10
C SER A 104 -3.12 -12.17 -11.11
N GLY A 105 -3.22 -12.74 -12.31
CA GLY A 105 -3.32 -14.19 -12.52
C GLY A 105 -4.58 -14.82 -11.91
N ARG A 106 -5.63 -14.03 -11.65
CA ARG A 106 -6.92 -14.48 -11.11
C ARG A 106 -8.13 -13.95 -11.88
N VAL A 107 -8.12 -12.67 -12.26
CA VAL A 107 -9.28 -12.01 -12.89
C VAL A 107 -8.81 -11.18 -14.07
N GLY A 108 -8.87 -11.74 -15.28
CA GLY A 108 -8.39 -11.08 -16.49
C GLY A 108 -6.94 -10.59 -16.38
N GLY A 109 -6.66 -9.47 -17.03
CA GLY A 109 -5.29 -8.98 -17.23
C GLY A 109 -4.59 -9.68 -18.40
N ASN A 110 -3.47 -9.11 -18.82
CA ASN A 110 -2.69 -9.62 -19.94
C ASN A 110 -1.68 -10.70 -19.50
N MET A 111 -1.28 -10.68 -18.23
CA MET A 111 -0.34 -11.67 -17.68
C MET A 111 -0.40 -11.77 -16.15
N ASP A 112 0.22 -12.82 -15.60
CA ASP A 112 0.42 -12.94 -14.15
C ASP A 112 1.74 -12.28 -13.72
N VAL A 113 1.67 -11.18 -12.98
CA VAL A 113 2.85 -10.44 -12.49
C VAL A 113 3.30 -10.88 -11.10
N ARG A 114 2.60 -11.81 -10.44
CA ARG A 114 2.95 -12.29 -9.10
C ARG A 114 4.38 -12.88 -9.02
N PRO A 115 4.87 -13.65 -10.02
CA PRO A 115 6.25 -14.15 -10.00
C PRO A 115 7.29 -13.01 -9.90
N TRP A 116 7.08 -11.94 -10.68
CA TRP A 116 7.97 -10.77 -10.66
C TRP A 116 8.01 -10.05 -9.31
N VAL A 117 6.94 -10.11 -8.51
CA VAL A 117 6.95 -9.50 -7.17
C VAL A 117 8.03 -10.14 -6.30
N GLY A 118 8.10 -11.48 -6.29
CA GLY A 118 9.09 -12.23 -5.51
C GLY A 118 10.50 -12.07 -6.07
N GLU A 119 10.65 -12.13 -7.40
CA GLU A 119 11.93 -11.92 -8.07
C GLU A 119 12.49 -10.52 -7.81
N LEU A 120 11.64 -9.48 -7.90
CA LEU A 120 12.04 -8.10 -7.65
C LEU A 120 12.35 -7.85 -6.16
N ASP A 121 11.59 -8.42 -5.22
CA ASP A 121 11.92 -8.33 -3.79
C ASP A 121 13.28 -8.96 -3.48
N ALA A 122 13.53 -10.16 -4.01
CA ALA A 122 14.82 -10.84 -3.87
C ALA A 122 15.96 -10.04 -4.51
N ALA A 123 15.75 -9.47 -5.70
CA ALA A 123 16.75 -8.66 -6.39
C ALA A 123 17.04 -7.34 -5.64
N ILE A 124 16.02 -6.70 -5.06
CA ILE A 124 16.20 -5.52 -4.19
C ILE A 124 17.06 -5.88 -2.99
N CYS A 125 16.73 -6.97 -2.29
CA CYS A 125 17.49 -7.41 -1.12
C CYS A 125 18.92 -7.86 -1.46
N GLY A 126 19.14 -8.35 -2.68
CA GLY A 126 20.44 -8.77 -3.20
C GLY A 126 21.36 -7.63 -3.63
N ALA A 127 20.87 -6.39 -3.70
CA ALA A 127 21.61 -5.22 -4.14
C ALA A 127 21.88 -4.25 -2.96
N PRO A 128 23.03 -4.33 -2.27
CA PRO A 128 23.27 -3.58 -1.03
C PRO A 128 23.07 -2.07 -1.14
N GLN A 129 23.38 -1.46 -2.29
CA GLN A 129 23.15 -0.04 -2.51
C GLN A 129 21.67 0.35 -2.43
N LEU A 130 20.74 -0.55 -2.76
CA LEU A 130 19.30 -0.25 -2.75
C LEU A 130 18.72 -0.08 -1.34
N ALA A 131 19.44 -0.47 -0.29
CA ALA A 131 19.10 -0.11 1.09
C ALA A 131 19.00 1.42 1.29
N GLU A 132 19.67 2.22 0.46
CA GLU A 132 19.65 3.69 0.55
C GLU A 132 18.39 4.35 -0.05
N LEU A 133 17.57 3.61 -0.81
CA LEU A 133 16.31 4.14 -1.38
C LEU A 133 15.36 4.69 -0.31
N GLY A 134 15.39 4.09 0.89
CA GLY A 134 14.52 4.45 2.00
C GLY A 134 13.02 4.19 1.72
N GLY A 135 12.16 4.76 2.57
CA GLY A 135 10.72 4.47 2.58
C GLY A 135 9.87 5.34 1.66
N ARG A 136 10.46 5.97 0.63
CA ARG A 136 9.72 6.85 -0.29
C ARG A 136 9.72 6.36 -1.74
N PHE A 137 10.84 5.82 -2.22
CA PHE A 137 10.98 5.27 -3.55
C PHE A 137 10.32 3.90 -3.64
N TRP A 138 9.42 3.68 -4.60
CA TRP A 138 8.59 2.47 -4.68
C TRP A 138 8.34 2.03 -6.12
N PHE A 139 7.98 0.75 -6.28
CA PHE A 139 7.85 0.06 -7.56
C PHE A 139 6.37 -0.27 -7.86
N SER A 140 5.99 -0.32 -9.14
CA SER A 140 4.70 -0.88 -9.58
C SER A 140 4.83 -1.98 -10.62
N LEU A 141 4.02 -3.03 -10.50
CA LEU A 141 3.87 -4.10 -11.49
C LEU A 141 2.39 -4.21 -11.89
N ASP A 142 2.05 -3.67 -13.07
CA ASP A 142 0.67 -3.66 -13.58
C ASP A 142 0.48 -4.77 -14.61
N ASP A 143 -0.56 -5.58 -14.43
CA ASP A 143 -0.86 -6.73 -15.30
C ASP A 143 -1.60 -6.36 -16.59
N GLY A 144 -1.75 -5.07 -16.88
CA GLY A 144 -2.40 -4.56 -18.08
C GLY A 144 -3.82 -4.07 -17.86
N ARG A 145 -4.37 -4.24 -16.64
CA ARG A 145 -5.64 -3.62 -16.25
C ARG A 145 -5.52 -2.14 -15.92
N ALA A 146 -4.30 -1.60 -15.90
CA ALA A 146 -4.03 -0.19 -15.61
C ALA A 146 -4.55 0.23 -14.21
N ASP A 147 -4.57 -0.70 -13.26
CA ASP A 147 -5.08 -0.46 -11.91
C ASP A 147 -4.02 0.18 -11.00
N VAL A 148 -2.73 -0.16 -11.18
CA VAL A 148 -1.64 0.35 -10.34
C VAL A 148 -0.71 1.31 -11.07
N ALA A 149 -0.67 1.30 -12.40
CA ALA A 149 0.18 2.20 -13.20
C ALA A 149 -0.07 3.70 -12.90
N GLY A 150 -1.34 4.09 -12.70
CA GLY A 150 -1.75 5.45 -12.35
C GLY A 150 -1.46 5.89 -10.92
N LEU A 151 -0.91 5.02 -10.06
CA LEU A 151 -0.60 5.37 -8.67
C LEU A 151 0.68 6.22 -8.52
N GLY A 152 1.47 6.37 -9.58
CA GLY A 152 2.69 7.18 -9.57
C GLY A 152 3.82 6.53 -8.76
N ALA A 153 4.06 5.23 -8.97
CA ALA A 153 5.32 4.59 -8.61
C ALA A 153 6.51 5.31 -9.26
N ASP A 154 7.69 5.25 -8.65
CA ASP A 154 8.87 5.91 -9.23
C ASP A 154 9.27 5.20 -10.53
N VAL A 155 9.36 3.88 -10.48
CA VAL A 155 9.54 3.02 -11.65
C VAL A 155 8.60 1.83 -11.57
N GLY A 156 8.19 1.32 -12.71
CA GLY A 156 7.34 0.15 -12.78
C GLY A 156 7.11 -0.28 -14.20
N VAL A 157 6.23 -1.26 -14.36
CA VAL A 157 5.84 -1.74 -15.69
C VAL A 157 4.33 -1.90 -15.82
N GLN A 158 3.86 -1.87 -17.06
CA GLN A 158 2.50 -2.23 -17.43
C GLN A 158 2.52 -3.23 -18.59
N ALA A 159 1.83 -4.35 -18.44
CA ALA A 159 1.69 -5.34 -19.50
C ALA A 159 0.74 -4.84 -20.61
N LEU A 160 1.19 -4.87 -21.86
CA LEU A 160 0.46 -4.47 -23.06
C LEU A 160 0.38 -5.66 -24.04
N GLY A 161 -0.32 -6.71 -23.64
CA GLY A 161 -0.30 -7.98 -24.37
C GLY A 161 1.06 -8.69 -24.20
N GLU A 162 1.77 -8.91 -25.30
CA GLU A 162 3.09 -9.55 -25.30
C GLU A 162 4.25 -8.60 -24.96
N GLU A 163 4.03 -7.29 -25.06
CA GLU A 163 5.02 -6.27 -24.72
C GLU A 163 4.82 -5.74 -23.29
N ILE A 164 5.91 -5.30 -22.66
CA ILE A 164 5.86 -4.72 -21.32
C ILE A 164 6.36 -3.29 -21.38
N ALA A 165 5.47 -2.33 -21.13
CA ALA A 165 5.81 -0.92 -21.11
C ALA A 165 6.50 -0.56 -19.81
N LEU A 166 7.65 0.12 -19.90
CA LEU A 166 8.28 0.75 -18.75
C LEU A 166 7.54 2.05 -18.40
N VAL A 167 7.09 2.14 -17.15
CA VAL A 167 6.39 3.29 -16.57
C VAL A 167 7.30 3.98 -15.56
N MET A 168 7.42 5.30 -15.66
CA MET A 168 8.21 6.12 -14.74
C MET A 168 7.35 7.27 -14.19
N ALA A 169 7.28 7.41 -12.87
CA ALA A 169 6.45 8.41 -12.20
C ALA A 169 4.97 8.41 -12.68
N GLY A 170 4.45 7.22 -13.04
CA GLY A 170 3.09 7.05 -13.58
C GLY A 170 2.91 7.43 -15.06
N SER A 171 4.00 7.61 -15.82
CA SER A 171 3.95 7.93 -17.25
C SER A 171 4.67 6.86 -18.07
N ASP A 172 4.11 6.48 -19.23
CA ASP A 172 4.78 5.59 -20.18
C ASP A 172 6.05 6.26 -20.73
N THR A 173 7.17 5.55 -20.69
CA THR A 173 8.47 6.04 -21.18
C THR A 173 8.68 5.80 -22.69
N GLY A 174 7.79 5.04 -23.33
CA GLY A 174 7.94 4.55 -24.70
C GLY A 174 8.93 3.39 -24.84
N ILE A 175 9.55 2.93 -23.75
CA ILE A 175 10.41 1.75 -23.73
C ILE A 175 9.52 0.50 -23.59
N ARG A 176 9.83 -0.53 -24.38
CA ARG A 176 9.20 -1.86 -24.34
C ARG A 176 10.25 -2.88 -23.97
N LEU A 177 9.92 -3.69 -22.98
CA LEU A 177 10.79 -4.70 -22.39
C LEU A 177 10.28 -6.09 -22.74
N ALA A 178 11.19 -7.04 -22.89
CA ALA A 178 10.86 -8.46 -22.85
C ALA A 178 10.60 -8.90 -21.40
N VAL A 179 9.84 -10.00 -21.24
CA VAL A 179 9.47 -10.58 -19.93
C VAL A 179 10.66 -10.77 -18.99
N HIS A 180 11.80 -11.23 -19.53
CA HIS A 180 13.00 -11.53 -18.74
C HIS A 180 13.83 -10.29 -18.38
N GLU A 181 13.56 -9.13 -18.99
CA GLU A 181 14.30 -7.88 -18.77
C GLU A 181 13.69 -7.02 -17.66
N VAL A 182 12.45 -7.30 -17.24
CA VAL A 182 11.66 -6.47 -16.31
C VAL A 182 12.41 -6.22 -15.01
N VAL A 183 12.77 -7.28 -14.29
CA VAL A 183 13.37 -7.15 -12.95
C VAL A 183 14.72 -6.45 -13.03
N THR A 184 15.58 -6.86 -13.97
CA THR A 184 16.90 -6.24 -14.16
C THR A 184 16.78 -4.76 -14.48
N THR A 185 15.88 -4.37 -15.40
CA THR A 185 15.66 -2.96 -15.77
C THR A 185 15.20 -2.11 -14.59
N LEU A 186 14.27 -2.62 -13.77
CA LEU A 186 13.78 -1.90 -12.59
C LEU A 186 14.88 -1.70 -11.54
N ILE A 187 15.74 -2.70 -11.34
CA ILE A 187 16.89 -2.63 -10.44
C ILE A 187 17.93 -1.62 -10.94
N ASP A 188 18.26 -1.66 -12.24
CA ASP A 188 19.25 -0.76 -12.84
C ASP A 188 18.80 0.71 -12.75
N LEU A 189 17.52 0.99 -13.01
CA LEU A 189 16.96 2.33 -12.85
C LEU A 189 16.97 2.80 -11.40
N ALA A 190 16.68 1.92 -10.45
CA ALA A 190 16.73 2.25 -9.03
C ALA A 190 18.17 2.53 -8.56
N CYS A 191 19.15 1.75 -9.03
CA CYS A 191 20.58 2.01 -8.75
C CYS A 191 21.01 3.35 -9.34
N ARG A 192 20.67 3.61 -10.62
CA ARG A 192 20.99 4.87 -11.28
C ARG A 192 20.34 6.07 -10.60
N PHE A 193 19.12 5.92 -10.10
CA PHE A 193 18.47 6.94 -9.28
C PHE A 193 19.30 7.27 -8.04
N ILE A 194 19.84 6.27 -7.32
CA ILE A 194 20.70 6.52 -6.14
C ILE A 194 21.96 7.30 -6.50
N GLU A 195 22.56 7.02 -7.66
CA GLU A 195 23.76 7.72 -8.11
C GLU A 195 23.51 9.21 -8.36
N ILE A 196 22.32 9.59 -8.85
CA ILE A 196 22.03 10.95 -9.33
C ILE A 196 21.09 11.76 -8.43
N ARG A 197 20.42 11.13 -7.46
CA ARG A 197 19.29 11.72 -6.72
C ARG A 197 19.64 12.97 -5.91
N GLY A 198 20.90 13.13 -5.49
CA GLY A 198 21.25 14.16 -4.51
C GLY A 198 20.35 14.06 -3.27
N THR A 199 19.54 15.08 -3.02
CA THR A 199 18.58 15.12 -1.89
C THR A 199 17.17 14.65 -2.24
N ALA A 200 16.91 14.32 -3.51
CA ALA A 200 15.61 13.79 -3.94
C ALA A 200 15.37 12.42 -3.30
N TRP A 201 14.12 12.16 -2.92
CA TRP A 201 13.66 10.87 -2.40
C TRP A 201 12.76 10.13 -3.39
N ARG A 202 12.38 10.80 -4.47
CA ARG A 202 11.47 10.32 -5.52
C ARG A 202 11.98 10.79 -6.87
N ILE A 203 11.70 10.05 -7.94
CA ILE A 203 12.09 10.44 -9.30
C ILE A 203 11.47 11.78 -9.71
N LYS A 204 10.21 12.02 -9.34
CA LYS A 204 9.52 13.29 -9.62
C LYS A 204 10.11 14.52 -8.93
N GLU A 205 11.00 14.33 -7.97
CA GLU A 205 11.71 15.41 -7.25
C GLU A 205 13.04 15.75 -7.94
N LEU A 206 13.45 15.00 -8.98
CA LEU A 206 14.62 15.33 -9.79
C LEU A 206 14.33 16.56 -10.65
N ALA A 207 15.36 17.39 -10.86
CA ALA A 207 15.28 18.54 -11.76
C ALA A 207 14.98 18.10 -13.22
N ASP A 208 15.55 16.98 -13.64
CA ASP A 208 15.26 16.33 -14.91
C ASP A 208 15.17 14.81 -14.74
N PRO A 209 13.95 14.23 -14.65
CA PRO A 209 13.75 12.79 -14.60
C PRO A 209 14.18 12.03 -15.86
N THR A 210 14.22 12.69 -17.03
CA THR A 210 14.47 12.02 -18.33
C THR A 210 15.90 11.51 -18.46
N VAL A 211 16.81 11.98 -17.61
CA VAL A 211 18.17 11.43 -17.49
C VAL A 211 18.21 9.94 -17.19
N LEU A 212 17.16 9.40 -16.54
CA LEU A 212 17.04 7.97 -16.27
C LEU A 212 16.64 7.16 -17.52
N VAL A 213 16.03 7.80 -18.52
CA VAL A 213 15.63 7.22 -19.80
C VAL A 213 16.05 8.12 -20.98
N PRO A 214 17.37 8.25 -21.25
CA PRO A 214 17.87 9.21 -22.23
C PRO A 214 17.27 9.03 -23.63
N GLY A 215 16.94 10.15 -24.28
CA GLY A 215 16.38 10.15 -25.64
C GLY A 215 14.91 9.73 -25.71
N ARG A 216 14.21 9.67 -24.58
CA ARG A 216 12.77 9.39 -24.49
C ARG A 216 12.02 10.61 -23.95
N GLU A 217 10.84 10.83 -24.49
CA GLU A 217 9.87 11.77 -23.93
C GLU A 217 8.88 10.97 -23.08
N LEU A 218 8.59 11.45 -21.87
CA LEU A 218 7.58 10.84 -21.02
C LEU A 218 6.19 11.14 -21.59
N GLY A 219 5.38 10.09 -21.77
CA GLY A 219 4.01 10.20 -22.25
C GLY A 219 3.07 10.82 -21.21
N ALA A 220 1.77 10.78 -21.51
CA ALA A 220 0.75 11.21 -20.56
C ALA A 220 0.73 10.34 -19.31
N GLN A 221 0.35 10.95 -18.18
CA GLN A 221 0.17 10.21 -16.93
C GLN A 221 -1.01 9.23 -17.06
N CYS A 222 -0.79 7.99 -16.61
CA CYS A 222 -1.83 6.98 -16.49
C CYS A 222 -2.92 7.49 -15.52
N ALA A 223 -4.18 7.32 -15.90
CA ALA A 223 -5.29 7.69 -15.04
C ALA A 223 -5.26 6.87 -13.75
N PRO A 224 -5.38 7.49 -12.56
CA PRO A 224 -5.36 6.75 -11.32
C PRO A 224 -6.67 6.02 -11.08
N VAL A 225 -6.59 4.75 -10.69
CA VAL A 225 -7.70 4.05 -10.04
C VAL A 225 -7.71 4.40 -8.56
N ILE A 226 -8.87 4.79 -8.04
CA ILE A 226 -9.07 5.14 -6.62
C ILE A 226 -10.10 4.25 -5.93
N THR A 227 -10.85 3.44 -6.68
CA THR A 227 -11.87 2.55 -6.15
C THR A 227 -11.27 1.16 -5.97
N PRO A 228 -11.33 0.57 -4.76
CA PRO A 228 -10.87 -0.80 -4.53
C PRO A 228 -11.78 -1.83 -5.25
N PRO A 229 -11.23 -2.98 -5.68
CA PRO A 229 -12.06 -4.15 -5.99
C PRO A 229 -12.71 -4.67 -4.69
N VAL A 230 -14.04 -4.62 -4.63
CA VAL A 230 -14.85 -4.96 -3.46
C VAL A 230 -16.03 -5.84 -3.88
N GLY A 231 -16.43 -6.75 -3.00
CA GLY A 231 -17.56 -7.63 -3.19
C GLY A 231 -17.18 -9.02 -3.65
N TRP A 232 -18.14 -9.66 -4.31
CA TRP A 232 -18.01 -11.02 -4.84
C TRP A 232 -17.41 -10.98 -6.24
N ILE A 233 -16.18 -11.45 -6.41
CA ILE A 233 -15.42 -11.31 -7.65
C ILE A 233 -15.14 -12.71 -8.22
N PRO A 234 -15.82 -13.13 -9.30
CA PRO A 234 -15.51 -14.38 -9.98
C PRO A 234 -14.10 -14.35 -10.58
N GLN A 235 -13.35 -15.42 -10.38
CA GLN A 235 -12.04 -15.66 -10.97
C GLN A 235 -12.16 -16.44 -12.28
N ASP A 236 -11.14 -16.33 -13.13
CA ASP A 236 -11.10 -16.97 -14.45
C ASP A 236 -11.12 -18.51 -14.35
N ASP A 237 -10.72 -19.06 -13.21
CA ASP A 237 -10.71 -20.49 -12.90
C ASP A 237 -12.01 -21.01 -12.25
N GLY A 238 -13.02 -20.14 -12.08
CA GLY A 238 -14.30 -20.47 -11.46
C GLY A 238 -14.35 -20.33 -9.93
N ARG A 239 -13.22 -20.03 -9.27
CA ARG A 239 -13.20 -19.68 -7.84
C ARG A 239 -13.63 -18.24 -7.63
N ILE A 240 -13.72 -17.83 -6.36
CA ILE A 240 -14.14 -16.50 -5.95
C ILE A 240 -13.01 -15.80 -5.20
N ALA A 241 -12.74 -14.54 -5.57
CA ALA A 241 -12.06 -13.60 -4.71
C ALA A 241 -13.10 -12.74 -3.98
N LEU A 242 -13.03 -12.70 -2.65
CA LEU A 242 -13.87 -11.84 -1.84
C LEU A 242 -13.11 -10.56 -1.50
N GLY A 243 -13.55 -9.44 -2.06
CA GLY A 243 -12.96 -8.12 -1.81
C GLY A 243 -13.64 -7.39 -0.66
N ALA A 244 -12.92 -7.15 0.43
CA ALA A 244 -13.42 -6.52 1.63
C ALA A 244 -12.79 -5.13 1.81
N ALA A 245 -13.57 -4.06 1.62
CA ALA A 245 -13.13 -2.73 2.03
C ALA A 245 -13.07 -2.63 3.55
N VAL A 246 -12.00 -2.01 4.04
CA VAL A 246 -11.79 -1.73 5.45
C VAL A 246 -12.05 -0.25 5.68
N PRO A 247 -13.13 0.14 6.40
CA PRO A 247 -13.41 1.53 6.72
C PRO A 247 -12.18 2.29 7.22
N LEU A 248 -11.83 3.37 6.52
CA LEU A 248 -10.65 4.22 6.77
C LEU A 248 -9.29 3.49 6.74
N GLY A 249 -9.26 2.23 6.34
CA GLY A 249 -8.11 1.34 6.42
C GLY A 249 -7.75 0.89 7.83
N VAL A 250 -8.67 0.95 8.80
CA VAL A 250 -8.44 0.53 10.18
C VAL A 250 -9.10 -0.82 10.42
N LEU A 251 -8.31 -1.90 10.34
CA LEU A 251 -8.79 -3.27 10.52
C LEU A 251 -8.60 -3.69 11.98
N PRO A 252 -9.67 -3.98 12.75
CA PRO A 252 -9.50 -4.51 14.10
C PRO A 252 -8.73 -5.84 14.09
N ALA A 253 -7.78 -6.02 15.00
CA ALA A 253 -6.95 -7.23 15.07
C ALA A 253 -7.78 -8.50 15.21
N ARG A 254 -8.87 -8.44 15.99
CA ARG A 254 -9.83 -9.54 16.11
C ARG A 254 -10.49 -9.90 14.77
N VAL A 255 -10.80 -8.91 13.93
CA VAL A 255 -11.37 -9.17 12.59
C VAL A 255 -10.31 -9.76 11.67
N ALA A 256 -9.07 -9.28 11.76
CA ALA A 256 -7.95 -9.86 11.05
C ALA A 256 -7.68 -11.33 11.42
N GLU A 257 -7.90 -11.74 12.67
CA GLU A 257 -7.85 -13.15 13.09
C GLU A 257 -8.94 -13.99 12.40
N TYR A 258 -10.17 -13.48 12.24
CA TYR A 258 -11.22 -14.17 11.49
C TYR A 258 -10.88 -14.29 10.00
N ILE A 259 -10.28 -13.25 9.41
CA ILE A 259 -9.80 -13.33 8.02
C ILE A 259 -8.70 -14.39 7.93
N ALA A 260 -7.70 -14.36 8.82
CA ALA A 260 -6.62 -15.33 8.86
C ALA A 260 -7.12 -16.78 9.00
N ALA A 261 -8.18 -17.00 9.77
CA ALA A 261 -8.76 -18.33 9.98
C ALA A 261 -9.38 -18.95 8.71
N ILE A 262 -9.60 -18.17 7.64
CA ILE A 262 -10.05 -18.71 6.34
C ILE A 262 -8.95 -19.52 5.67
N ASP A 263 -7.68 -19.26 6.01
CA ASP A 263 -6.50 -19.96 5.49
C ASP A 263 -6.41 -19.97 3.95
N ALA A 264 -6.71 -18.83 3.35
CA ALA A 264 -6.67 -18.61 1.91
C ALA A 264 -5.62 -17.55 1.52
N PRO A 265 -5.17 -17.49 0.25
CA PRO A 265 -4.29 -16.43 -0.23
C PRO A 265 -4.93 -15.05 -0.05
N MET A 266 -4.18 -14.09 0.50
CA MET A 266 -4.69 -12.75 0.78
C MET A 266 -3.83 -11.66 0.16
N VAL A 267 -4.48 -10.56 -0.22
CA VAL A 267 -3.81 -9.38 -0.76
C VAL A 267 -4.36 -8.11 -0.10
N VAL A 268 -3.47 -7.35 0.55
CA VAL A 268 -3.75 -5.98 1.01
C VAL A 268 -3.57 -5.02 -0.16
N THR A 269 -4.64 -4.36 -0.57
CA THR A 269 -4.63 -3.50 -1.76
C THR A 269 -4.06 -2.10 -1.44
N PRO A 270 -3.58 -1.34 -2.45
CA PRO A 270 -3.22 0.07 -2.27
C PRO A 270 -4.43 0.99 -2.00
N TRP A 271 -5.65 0.46 -1.96
CA TRP A 271 -6.88 1.17 -1.68
C TRP A 271 -7.47 0.84 -0.30
N ARG A 272 -6.65 0.27 0.60
CA ARG A 272 -7.03 -0.06 1.99
C ARG A 272 -8.18 -1.06 2.06
N SER A 273 -8.18 -2.03 1.16
CA SER A 273 -9.03 -3.22 1.20
C SER A 273 -8.18 -4.47 1.34
N VAL A 274 -8.83 -5.59 1.69
CA VAL A 274 -8.24 -6.93 1.71
C VAL A 274 -8.99 -7.79 0.71
N LEU A 275 -8.27 -8.50 -0.14
CA LEU A 275 -8.81 -9.58 -0.96
C LEU A 275 -8.52 -10.91 -0.26
N VAL A 276 -9.54 -11.77 -0.15
CA VAL A 276 -9.39 -13.17 0.22
C VAL A 276 -9.67 -13.98 -1.05
N CYS A 277 -8.63 -14.54 -1.64
CA CYS A 277 -8.67 -15.08 -3.00
C CYS A 277 -8.85 -16.60 -3.01
N ASP A 278 -9.12 -17.12 -4.19
CA ASP A 278 -9.08 -18.56 -4.49
C ASP A 278 -10.06 -19.38 -3.62
N LEU A 279 -11.21 -18.80 -3.27
CA LEU A 279 -12.23 -19.44 -2.46
C LEU A 279 -13.20 -20.25 -3.32
N GLU A 280 -13.57 -21.43 -2.82
CA GLU A 280 -14.77 -22.11 -3.30
C GLU A 280 -16.02 -21.31 -2.88
N GLU A 281 -17.06 -21.30 -3.72
CA GLU A 281 -18.28 -20.51 -3.50
C GLU A 281 -18.91 -20.72 -2.10
N PRO A 282 -19.05 -21.94 -1.55
CA PRO A 282 -19.59 -22.13 -0.19
C PRO A 282 -18.73 -21.49 0.91
N VAL A 283 -17.41 -21.46 0.72
CA VAL A 283 -16.47 -20.83 1.66
C VAL A 283 -16.59 -19.31 1.57
N ALA A 284 -16.69 -18.76 0.36
CA ALA A 284 -16.89 -17.33 0.14
C ALA A 284 -18.21 -16.83 0.75
N ASP A 285 -19.33 -17.55 0.58
CA ASP A 285 -20.62 -17.19 1.19
C ASP A 285 -20.55 -17.22 2.73
N ALA A 286 -19.95 -18.27 3.29
CA ALA A 286 -19.76 -18.38 4.74
C ALA A 286 -18.87 -17.23 5.28
N ALA A 287 -17.75 -16.93 4.62
CA ALA A 287 -16.86 -15.85 5.00
C ALA A 287 -17.58 -14.49 4.96
N LEU A 288 -18.34 -14.20 3.90
CA LEU A 288 -19.11 -12.97 3.76
C LEU A 288 -20.10 -12.80 4.92
N ARG A 289 -20.87 -13.84 5.26
CA ARG A 289 -21.85 -13.83 6.36
C ARG A 289 -21.23 -13.58 7.73
N VAL A 290 -19.97 -13.96 7.93
CA VAL A 290 -19.23 -13.73 9.18
C VAL A 290 -18.59 -12.34 9.19
N LEU A 291 -17.93 -11.95 8.11
CA LEU A 291 -17.10 -10.75 8.06
C LEU A 291 -17.91 -9.47 7.90
N ALA A 292 -19.04 -9.49 7.18
CA ALA A 292 -19.85 -8.29 6.96
C ALA A 292 -20.43 -7.72 8.27
N PRO A 293 -21.02 -8.53 9.18
CA PRO A 293 -21.45 -8.05 10.50
C PRO A 293 -20.32 -7.54 11.38
N LEU A 294 -19.07 -7.92 11.12
CA LEU A 294 -17.88 -7.44 11.83
C LEU A 294 -17.36 -6.09 11.30
N GLY A 295 -18.06 -5.47 10.34
CA GLY A 295 -17.77 -4.13 9.86
C GLY A 295 -16.93 -4.06 8.59
N LEU A 296 -16.64 -5.21 7.94
CA LEU A 296 -16.07 -5.20 6.60
C LEU A 296 -17.14 -4.89 5.56
N VAL A 297 -16.75 -4.14 4.54
CA VAL A 297 -17.67 -3.66 3.49
C VAL A 297 -17.46 -4.47 2.22
N PHE A 298 -18.52 -5.10 1.73
CA PHE A 298 -18.55 -5.89 0.49
C PHE A 298 -19.45 -5.30 -0.60
N ASP A 299 -20.10 -4.17 -0.34
CA ASP A 299 -20.92 -3.46 -1.31
C ASP A 299 -20.08 -2.43 -2.06
N GLU A 300 -19.96 -2.59 -3.39
CA GLU A 300 -19.25 -1.67 -4.29
C GLU A 300 -19.85 -0.27 -4.34
N ASN A 301 -21.09 -0.09 -3.88
CA ASN A 301 -21.76 1.21 -3.84
C ASN A 301 -21.61 1.94 -2.51
N SER A 302 -20.99 1.28 -1.51
CA SER A 302 -20.87 1.80 -0.15
C SER A 302 -20.19 3.17 -0.10
N PRO A 303 -20.70 4.13 0.70
CA PRO A 303 -20.06 5.44 0.86
C PRO A 303 -18.65 5.34 1.46
N TRP A 304 -18.33 4.24 2.15
CA TRP A 304 -16.99 3.98 2.66
C TRP A 304 -15.91 3.92 1.57
N LEU A 305 -16.26 3.64 0.32
CA LEU A 305 -15.29 3.63 -0.79
C LEU A 305 -14.94 5.04 -1.28
N ARG A 306 -15.74 6.04 -0.92
CA ARG A 306 -15.56 7.45 -1.30
C ARG A 306 -14.99 8.32 -0.17
N VAL A 307 -14.61 7.71 0.94
CA VAL A 307 -14.07 8.44 2.10
C VAL A 307 -12.79 7.78 2.59
N SER A 308 -11.76 8.60 2.79
CA SER A 308 -10.55 8.16 3.47
C SER A 308 -10.02 9.24 4.39
N ALA A 309 -9.16 8.87 5.33
CA ALA A 309 -8.57 9.82 6.26
C ALA A 309 -7.10 9.49 6.54
N CYS A 310 -6.35 10.47 7.04
CA CYS A 310 -5.08 10.18 7.70
C CYS A 310 -5.32 9.67 9.14
N THR A 311 -4.25 9.46 9.92
CA THR A 311 -4.40 8.98 11.31
C THR A 311 -5.19 9.95 12.19
N GLY A 312 -5.02 11.27 12.00
CA GLY A 312 -5.73 12.27 12.80
C GLY A 312 -5.30 12.34 14.26
N SER A 313 -6.01 13.17 15.03
CA SER A 313 -5.99 13.13 16.49
C SER A 313 -6.75 11.88 16.96
N PRO A 314 -6.37 11.22 18.07
CA PRO A 314 -5.22 11.52 18.94
C PRO A 314 -3.89 10.92 18.44
N GLY A 315 -3.88 10.10 17.39
CA GLY A 315 -2.69 9.36 16.95
C GLY A 315 -1.58 10.20 16.30
N CYS A 316 -1.87 11.44 15.93
CA CYS A 316 -0.93 12.37 15.32
C CYS A 316 -0.96 13.74 16.02
N LYS A 317 0.16 14.11 16.66
CA LYS A 317 0.32 15.41 17.37
C LYS A 317 0.22 16.65 16.48
N TYR A 318 0.29 16.47 15.16
CA TYR A 318 0.18 17.56 14.20
C TYR A 318 -1.26 17.77 13.72
N SER A 319 -2.19 16.89 14.09
CA SER A 319 -3.57 16.95 13.65
C SER A 319 -4.34 18.03 14.40
N ALA A 320 -5.08 18.86 13.68
CA ALA A 320 -5.99 19.84 14.26
C ALA A 320 -7.33 19.23 14.75
N ALA A 321 -7.71 18.05 14.23
CA ALA A 321 -8.99 17.39 14.55
C ALA A 321 -8.88 15.86 14.59
N ASP A 322 -9.93 15.19 15.08
CA ASP A 322 -10.16 13.75 14.89
C ASP A 322 -10.76 13.51 13.50
N VAL A 323 -9.88 13.50 12.49
CA VAL A 323 -10.31 13.41 11.10
C VAL A 323 -10.95 12.08 10.72
N ARG A 324 -10.77 11.04 11.54
CA ARG A 324 -11.41 9.74 11.29
C ARG A 324 -12.86 9.75 11.75
N ALA A 325 -13.12 10.33 12.92
CA ALA A 325 -14.49 10.55 13.39
C ALA A 325 -15.26 11.47 12.42
N ASP A 326 -14.64 12.57 11.99
CA ASP A 326 -15.26 13.52 11.06
C ASP A 326 -15.54 12.87 9.68
N ALA A 327 -14.58 12.07 9.17
CA ALA A 327 -14.75 11.32 7.94
C ALA A 327 -15.95 10.34 8.03
N ALA A 328 -16.09 9.61 9.14
CA ALA A 328 -17.21 8.71 9.36
C ALA A 328 -18.56 9.43 9.43
N GLN A 329 -18.61 10.62 10.02
CA GLN A 329 -19.83 11.45 10.06
C GLN A 329 -20.22 12.01 8.69
N SER A 330 -19.28 12.08 7.74
CA SER A 330 -19.51 12.65 6.41
C SER A 330 -20.19 11.70 5.40
N LEU A 331 -20.39 10.43 5.76
CA LEU A 331 -20.85 9.37 4.85
C LEU A 331 -22.25 9.64 4.26
N ASP A 332 -23.13 10.29 5.02
CA ASP A 332 -24.52 10.57 4.63
C ASP A 332 -24.66 11.76 3.67
N ALA A 333 -23.58 12.50 3.41
CA ALA A 333 -23.63 13.71 2.60
C ALA A 333 -23.85 13.47 1.08
N GLY A 334 -23.88 12.20 0.63
CA GLY A 334 -24.26 11.85 -0.75
C GLY A 334 -23.28 12.31 -1.84
N GLU A 335 -22.05 12.68 -1.46
CA GLU A 335 -21.06 13.22 -2.40
C GLU A 335 -20.61 12.17 -3.44
N ALA A 336 -20.52 12.63 -4.69
CA ALA A 336 -20.06 11.82 -5.82
C ALA A 336 -18.53 11.69 -5.88
N VAL A 337 -17.79 12.62 -5.27
CA VAL A 337 -16.33 12.69 -5.33
C VAL A 337 -15.71 12.03 -4.09
N HIS A 338 -14.59 11.33 -4.27
CA HIS A 338 -13.83 10.79 -3.13
C HIS A 338 -13.25 11.93 -2.29
N ARG A 339 -13.50 11.92 -0.98
CA ARG A 339 -13.01 12.91 -0.02
C ARG A 339 -11.97 12.30 0.91
N HIS A 340 -10.83 12.99 1.05
CA HIS A 340 -9.73 12.61 1.91
C HIS A 340 -9.54 13.61 3.05
N PHE A 341 -9.88 13.21 4.28
CA PHE A 341 -9.79 14.07 5.47
C PHE A 341 -8.40 14.01 6.09
N VAL A 342 -7.75 15.17 6.26
CA VAL A 342 -6.37 15.26 6.76
C VAL A 342 -6.25 16.26 7.89
N GLY A 343 -5.55 15.86 8.94
CA GLY A 343 -5.39 16.70 10.14
C GLY A 343 -4.48 17.92 9.99
N CYS A 344 -3.67 17.97 8.93
CA CYS A 344 -2.73 19.06 8.68
C CYS A 344 -2.30 19.08 7.20
N GLU A 345 -1.58 20.13 6.81
CA GLU A 345 -1.12 20.37 5.44
C GLU A 345 -0.17 19.30 4.87
N ARG A 346 0.32 18.37 5.71
CA ARG A 346 1.12 17.23 5.22
C ARG A 346 0.33 16.27 4.34
N ALA A 347 -1.01 16.28 4.43
CA ALA A 347 -1.91 15.47 3.61
C ALA A 347 -1.50 13.98 3.52
N CYS A 348 -1.17 13.39 4.68
CA CYS A 348 -0.64 12.03 4.76
C CYS A 348 -1.63 11.02 4.20
N GLY A 349 -1.19 10.22 3.22
CA GLY A 349 -2.02 9.17 2.64
C GLY A 349 -3.01 9.66 1.59
N ARG A 350 -2.87 10.90 1.11
CA ARG A 350 -3.74 11.45 0.05
C ARG A 350 -3.76 10.52 -1.17
N PRO A 351 -4.95 10.23 -1.73
CA PRO A 351 -5.07 9.54 -3.00
C PRO A 351 -4.54 10.42 -4.15
N PRO A 352 -4.24 9.82 -5.32
CA PRO A 352 -3.82 10.56 -6.51
C PRO A 352 -4.93 11.44 -7.12
N ALA A 353 -6.20 11.14 -6.86
CA ALA A 353 -7.37 11.90 -7.31
C ALA A 353 -8.43 12.00 -6.20
N GLY A 354 -9.31 13.00 -6.29
CA GLY A 354 -10.33 13.31 -5.29
C GLY A 354 -10.08 14.65 -4.58
N GLU A 355 -10.99 15.01 -3.68
CA GLU A 355 -10.91 16.22 -2.87
C GLU A 355 -10.14 15.94 -1.56
N VAL A 356 -9.20 16.81 -1.19
CA VAL A 356 -8.47 16.72 0.08
C VAL A 356 -8.98 17.82 1.00
N LEU A 357 -9.53 17.44 2.14
CA LEU A 357 -10.08 18.34 3.15
C LEU A 357 -9.13 18.42 4.34
N VAL A 358 -8.56 19.59 4.57
CA VAL A 358 -7.63 19.85 5.67
C VAL A 358 -8.39 20.40 6.86
N ALA A 359 -8.27 19.72 8.00
CA ALA A 359 -8.77 20.19 9.27
C ALA A 359 -8.08 21.51 9.65
N THR A 360 -8.90 22.46 10.05
CA THR A 360 -8.56 23.75 10.65
C THR A 360 -9.19 23.78 12.03
N GLY A 361 -8.72 24.64 12.94
CA GLY A 361 -9.34 24.79 14.26
C GLY A 361 -10.84 25.13 14.22
N ASP A 362 -11.33 25.58 13.07
CA ASP A 362 -12.71 26.06 12.85
C ASP A 362 -13.51 25.19 11.85
N GLY A 363 -13.02 24.01 11.45
CA GLY A 363 -13.69 23.13 10.47
C GLY A 363 -12.75 22.61 9.38
N TYR A 364 -13.21 22.47 8.14
CA TYR A 364 -12.42 21.93 7.02
C TYR A 364 -12.32 22.91 5.86
N ARG A 365 -11.16 22.93 5.19
CA ARG A 365 -10.95 23.62 3.92
C ARG A 365 -10.36 22.68 2.86
N PRO A 366 -10.65 22.87 1.56
CA PRO A 366 -9.92 22.19 0.50
C PRO A 366 -8.42 22.53 0.55
N LEU A 367 -7.56 21.55 0.21
CA LEU A 367 -6.10 21.72 0.12
C LEU A 367 -5.66 22.34 -1.20
#